data_AF-A0A434LHQ7-F1
#
_entry.id   AF-A0A434LHQ7-F1
#
_cell.length_a   1.000
_cell.length_b   1.000
_cell.length_c   1.000
_cell.angle_alpha   90.00
_cell.angle_beta   90.00
_cell.angle_gamma   90.00
#
_symmetry.space_group_name_H-M   'P 1'
#
loop_
_entity.id
_entity.type
_entity.pdbx_description
1 polymer ?
#
loop_
_entity_poly.entity_id
_entity_poly.type
_entity_poly.pdbx_seq_one_letter_code
_entity_poly.pdbx_strand_id
1 'polypeptide(L)' 'MKRSAINDIIRDADTFIRSFGYIMPPFAYWSPEEMKARRQDSSAIFSSRLGWDITDYGQGKF' A
#
# COMPACT_ATOMS: atom_id res chain seq x y z
N MET A 1 -5.79 -11.63 8.01
CA MET A 1 -4.32 -11.75 7.82
C MET A 1 -3.55 -10.99 8.91
N LYS A 2 -2.38 -11.48 9.35
CA LYS A 2 -1.51 -10.75 10.32
C LYS A 2 -0.87 -9.53 9.65
N ARG A 3 -0.68 -8.43 10.40
CA ARG A 3 -0.01 -7.22 9.88
C ARG A 3 1.41 -7.49 9.38
N SER A 4 2.16 -8.37 10.05
CA SER A 4 3.50 -8.79 9.60
C SER A 4 3.45 -9.41 8.20
N ALA A 5 2.55 -10.35 7.96
CA ALA A 5 2.37 -10.97 6.64
C ALA A 5 1.96 -9.94 5.57
N ILE A 6 1.08 -9.00 5.90
CA ILE A 6 0.71 -7.92 4.97
C ILE A 6 1.93 -7.05 4.62
N ASN A 7 2.76 -6.71 5.60
CA ASN A 7 3.97 -5.90 5.37
C ASN A 7 4.98 -6.64 4.47
N ASP A 8 5.11 -7.95 4.63
CA ASP A 8 5.96 -8.79 3.78
C ASP A 8 5.43 -8.82 2.34
N ILE A 9 4.12 -9.06 2.16
CA ILE A 9 3.45 -9.02 0.85
C ILE A 9 3.66 -7.69 0.13
N ILE A 10 3.52 -6.55 0.83
CA ILE A 10 3.72 -5.22 0.23
C ILE A 10 5.16 -5.07 -0.27
N ARG A 11 6.16 -5.49 0.51
CA ARG A 11 7.59 -5.38 0.14
C ARG A 11 7.94 -6.28 -1.04
N ASP A 12 7.41 -7.49 -1.05
CA ASP A 12 7.64 -8.46 -2.13
C ASP A 12 6.96 -7.98 -3.42
N ALA A 13 5.74 -7.45 -3.33
CA ALA A 13 5.02 -6.86 -4.45
C ALA A 13 5.72 -5.61 -5.00
N ASP A 14 6.22 -4.70 -4.15
CA ASP A 14 7.00 -3.54 -4.59
C ASP A 14 8.26 -3.96 -5.35
N THR A 15 8.99 -4.94 -4.82
CA THR A 15 10.19 -5.49 -5.48
C THR A 15 9.84 -6.09 -6.84
N PHE A 16 8.76 -6.89 -6.91
CA PHE A 16 8.27 -7.47 -8.14
C PHE A 16 7.89 -6.40 -9.17
N ILE A 17 7.11 -5.39 -8.80
CA ILE A 17 6.70 -4.29 -9.69
C ILE A 17 7.93 -3.53 -10.22
N ARG A 18 8.87 -3.19 -9.33
CA ARG A 18 10.11 -2.49 -9.69
C ARG A 18 10.99 -3.31 -10.64
N SER A 19 10.94 -4.63 -10.59
CA SER A 19 11.70 -5.49 -11.50
C SER A 19 11.32 -5.30 -12.98
N PHE A 20 10.11 -4.78 -13.26
CA PHE A 20 9.67 -4.40 -14.60
C PHE A 20 10.05 -2.95 -15.00
N GLY A 21 10.83 -2.26 -14.17
CA GLY A 21 11.19 -0.86 -14.38
C GLY A 21 10.09 0.14 -14.04
N TYR A 22 8.99 -0.31 -13.42
CA TYR A 22 7.90 0.57 -13.00
C TYR A 22 8.24 1.25 -11.66
N ILE A 23 7.95 2.56 -11.57
CA ILE A 23 8.14 3.35 -10.35
C ILE A 23 6.77 3.74 -9.81
N MET A 24 6.46 3.31 -8.60
CA MET A 24 5.21 3.69 -7.94
C MET A 24 5.20 5.18 -7.58
N PRO A 25 4.02 5.82 -7.56
CA PRO A 25 3.91 7.19 -7.08
C PRO A 25 4.37 7.29 -5.61
N PRO A 26 4.95 8.43 -5.18
CA PRO A 26 5.55 8.55 -3.85
C PRO A 26 4.64 8.18 -2.67
N PHE A 27 3.32 8.41 -2.80
CA PHE A 27 2.37 8.11 -1.73
C PHE A 27 2.22 6.61 -1.43
N ALA A 28 2.66 5.72 -2.32
CA ALA A 28 2.68 4.28 -2.09
C ALA A 28 3.61 3.87 -0.93
N TYR A 29 4.51 4.77 -0.51
CA TYR A 29 5.54 4.50 0.51
C TYR A 29 5.39 5.30 1.79
N TRP A 30 4.30 6.07 1.94
CA TRP A 30 4.09 6.87 3.14
C TRP A 30 3.95 6.00 4.39
N SER A 31 4.60 6.41 5.47
CA SER A 31 4.33 5.88 6.80
C SER A 31 2.92 6.26 7.26
N PRO A 32 2.33 5.54 8.23
CA PRO A 32 1.06 5.94 8.83
C PRO A 32 1.05 7.38 9.36
N GLU A 33 2.18 7.86 9.88
CA GLU A 33 2.36 9.23 10.36
C GLU A 33 2.32 10.23 9.19
N GLU A 34 3.00 9.95 8.09
CA GLU A 34 2.97 10.78 6.89
C GLU A 34 1.58 10.81 6.25
N MET A 35 0.89 9.68 6.19
CA MET A 35 -0.50 9.62 5.71
C MET A 35 -1.42 10.53 6.54
N LYS A 36 -1.25 10.57 7.87
CA LYS A 36 -2.03 11.46 8.75
C LYS A 36 -1.68 12.92 8.50
N ALA A 37 -0.39 13.25 8.42
CA ALA A 37 0.08 14.62 8.19
C ALA A 37 -0.40 15.18 6.84
N ARG A 38 -0.49 14.33 5.81
CA ARG A 38 -0.85 14.73 4.43
C ARG A 38 -2.33 14.59 4.11
N ARG A 39 -3.17 14.23 5.10
CA ARG A 39 -4.58 13.88 4.88
C ARG A 39 -5.39 14.99 4.22
N GLN A 40 -5.16 16.23 4.62
CA GLN A 40 -5.87 17.40 4.09
C GLN A 40 -5.39 17.75 2.68
N ASP A 41 -4.08 17.88 2.49
CA ASP A 41 -3.47 18.33 1.24
C ASP A 41 -3.54 17.28 0.12
N SER A 42 -3.74 16.01 0.48
CA SER A 42 -3.84 14.89 -0.47
C SER A 42 -5.21 14.21 -0.42
N SER A 43 -6.28 14.97 -0.13
CA SER A 43 -7.63 14.45 0.11
C SER A 43 -8.16 13.50 -0.97
N ALA A 44 -7.84 13.75 -2.26
CA ALA A 44 -8.25 12.90 -3.39
C ALA A 44 -7.74 11.45 -3.28
N ILE A 45 -6.52 11.25 -2.75
CA ILE A 45 -5.96 9.90 -2.53
C ILE A 45 -6.85 9.12 -1.57
N PHE A 46 -7.33 9.77 -0.51
CA PHE A 46 -8.14 9.14 0.52
C PHE A 46 -9.61 8.97 0.09
N SER A 47 -10.21 9.97 -0.55
CA SER A 47 -11.60 9.91 -0.98
C SER A 47 -11.81 8.88 -2.10
N SER A 48 -10.82 8.72 -2.99
CA SER A 48 -10.83 7.71 -4.05
C SER A 48 -10.22 6.36 -3.64
N ARG A 49 -9.76 6.21 -2.38
CA ARG A 49 -9.13 4.98 -1.84
C ARG A 49 -7.96 4.48 -2.69
N LEU A 50 -7.11 5.38 -3.15
CA LEU A 50 -5.90 5.02 -3.88
C LEU A 50 -4.85 4.44 -2.90
N GLY A 51 -4.14 3.38 -3.31
CA GLY A 51 -3.06 2.78 -2.53
C GLY A 51 -3.03 1.26 -2.62
N TRP A 52 -2.33 0.65 -1.67
CA TRP A 52 -2.23 -0.80 -1.54
C TRP A 52 -3.55 -1.42 -1.07
N ASP A 53 -3.97 -2.49 -1.74
CA ASP A 53 -5.08 -3.34 -1.33
C ASP A 53 -4.61 -4.80 -1.26
N ILE A 54 -4.83 -5.45 -0.12
CA ILE A 54 -4.41 -6.81 0.17
C ILE A 54 -5.59 -7.52 0.81
N THR A 55 -6.03 -8.61 0.19
CA THR A 55 -7.18 -9.38 0.62
C THR A 55 -6.92 -10.87 0.42
N ASP A 56 -7.34 -11.68 1.41
CA ASP A 56 -7.45 -13.14 1.28
C ASP A 56 -8.89 -13.56 0.90
N TYR A 57 -9.72 -12.58 0.53
CA TYR A 57 -11.15 -12.74 0.27
C TYR A 57 -11.91 -13.42 1.43
N GLY A 58 -11.42 -13.29 2.67
CA GLY A 58 -12.00 -13.91 3.85
C GLY A 58 -11.78 -15.42 3.94
N GLN A 59 -10.89 -15.99 3.13
CA GLN A 59 -10.69 -17.44 3.06
C GLN A 59 -9.73 -17.97 4.13
N GLY A 60 -9.00 -17.10 4.83
CA GLY A 60 -7.96 -17.50 5.79
C GLY A 60 -6.75 -18.18 5.14
N LYS A 61 -6.69 -18.16 3.81
CA LYS A 61 -5.60 -18.65 2.97
C LYS A 61 -5.31 -17.58 1.92
N PHE A 62 -4.23 -16.83 2.12
CA PHE A 62 -3.73 -15.87 1.15
C PHE A 62 -2.91 -16.61 0.10
#